data_AF-A0A3M7ELG8-F1
#
_entry.id   AF-A0A3M7ELG8-F1
#
_cell.length_a   1.000
_cell.length_b   1.000
_cell.length_c   1.000
_cell.angle_alpha   90.00
_cell.angle_beta   90.00
_cell.angle_gamma   90.00
#
_symmetry.space_group_name_H-M   'P 1'
#
loop_
_entity.id
_entity.type
_entity.pdbx_description
1 polymer ?
#
loop_
_entity_poly.entity_id
_entity_poly.type
_entity_poly.pdbx_seq_one_letter_code
_entity_poly.pdbx_strand_id
1 'polypeptide(L)'
;MASGRTFYTAERFAHRDNYGQHTDIDGHVPKVEDVLYQYPDCPVMMESSLSYDDLLQRWQSTVSHAAEGSALYGADCRSSEDAGHYLCDYTYFNSLAWFGRRHKQLEDGKPTDRPVMFLHVPAESDEKVLDTGRAVALALIQSMVDVLSGSS
;
A
#
# COMPACT_ATOMS: atom_id res chain seq x y z
N MET A 1 -3.15 -9.23 -2.96
CA MET A 1 -2.34 -10.00 -3.93
C MET A 1 -2.66 -9.47 -5.31
N ALA A 2 -1.66 -9.25 -6.16
CA ALA A 2 -1.90 -8.79 -7.53
C ALA A 2 -1.72 -9.97 -8.49
N SER A 3 -2.84 -10.54 -8.97
CA SER A 3 -2.80 -11.67 -9.90
C SER A 3 -2.00 -11.31 -11.15
N GLY A 4 -1.01 -12.13 -11.50
CA GLY A 4 -0.12 -11.93 -12.66
C GLY A 4 1.15 -11.11 -12.39
N ARG A 5 1.32 -10.52 -11.20
CA ARG A 5 2.60 -9.91 -10.80
C ARG A 5 3.48 -10.96 -10.10
N THR A 6 4.74 -11.05 -10.51
CA THR A 6 5.78 -11.87 -9.87
C THR A 6 6.72 -11.05 -8.97
N PHE A 7 6.33 -9.81 -8.68
CA PHE A 7 7.10 -8.82 -7.94
C PHE A 7 6.22 -8.12 -6.90
N TYR A 8 6.87 -7.48 -5.93
CA TYR A 8 6.24 -6.75 -4.84
C TYR A 8 6.11 -5.27 -5.19
N THR A 9 5.01 -4.62 -4.81
CA THR A 9 4.83 -3.17 -5.01
C THR A 9 4.28 -2.50 -3.77
N ALA A 10 4.93 -1.40 -3.36
CA ALA A 10 4.32 -0.43 -2.46
C ALA A 10 3.47 0.52 -3.31
N GLU A 11 2.19 0.60 -3.03
CA GLU A 11 1.25 1.41 -3.81
C GLU A 11 1.23 2.86 -3.32
N ARG A 12 1.46 3.80 -4.23
CA ARG A 12 1.51 5.24 -3.93
C ARG A 12 0.12 5.79 -3.68
N PHE A 13 -0.77 5.61 -4.64
CA PHE A 13 -2.10 6.23 -4.64
C PHE A 13 -3.20 5.21 -4.38
N ALA A 14 -4.25 5.68 -3.72
CA ALA A 14 -5.53 5.02 -3.64
C ALA A 14 -6.60 5.87 -4.34
N HIS A 15 -7.52 5.25 -5.07
CA HIS A 15 -8.59 5.93 -5.78
C HIS A 15 -9.95 5.65 -5.13
N ARG A 16 -10.80 6.67 -5.10
CA ARG A 16 -12.14 6.63 -4.49
C ARG A 16 -13.16 5.83 -5.29
N ASP A 17 -12.95 5.70 -6.60
CA ASP A 17 -13.96 5.24 -7.56
C ASP A 17 -13.41 4.16 -8.51
N ASN A 18 -14.22 3.79 -9.52
CA ASN A 18 -13.91 2.80 -10.55
C ASN A 18 -13.76 1.33 -10.07
N TYR A 19 -14.29 0.96 -8.90
CA TYR A 19 -14.21 -0.42 -8.38
C TYR A 19 -15.05 -1.48 -9.12
N GLY A 20 -15.87 -1.07 -10.08
CA GLY A 20 -16.89 -1.93 -10.71
C GLY A 20 -16.36 -2.95 -11.72
N GLN A 21 -15.05 -3.07 -11.90
CA GLN A 21 -14.46 -3.95 -12.92
C GLN A 21 -14.51 -5.43 -12.55
N HIS A 22 -14.53 -5.74 -11.25
CA HIS A 22 -14.56 -7.11 -10.75
C HIS A 22 -15.56 -7.23 -9.60
N THR A 23 -16.15 -8.41 -9.43
CA THR A 23 -17.00 -8.74 -8.29
C THR A 23 -16.18 -9.43 -7.20
N ASP A 24 -16.58 -9.27 -5.95
CA ASP A 24 -16.10 -10.10 -4.84
C ASP A 24 -16.55 -11.56 -4.92
N ILE A 25 -16.09 -12.32 -3.95
CA ILE A 25 -16.39 -13.76 -3.83
C ILE A 25 -17.88 -14.03 -3.69
N ASP A 26 -18.66 -13.03 -3.26
CA ASP A 26 -20.10 -13.08 -3.08
C ASP A 26 -20.87 -12.45 -4.27
N GLY A 27 -20.16 -11.98 -5.31
CA GLY A 27 -20.75 -11.37 -6.49
C GLY A 27 -21.09 -9.88 -6.35
N HIS A 28 -20.63 -9.22 -5.29
CA HIS A 28 -20.88 -7.78 -5.07
C HIS A 28 -19.74 -6.91 -5.61
N VAL A 29 -20.06 -5.65 -5.86
CA VAL A 29 -19.08 -4.62 -6.23
C VAL A 29 -19.14 -3.50 -5.19
N PRO A 30 -17.99 -2.98 -4.71
CA PRO A 30 -17.98 -1.79 -3.89
C PRO A 30 -18.60 -0.62 -4.65
N LYS A 31 -19.54 0.07 -4.01
CA LYS A 31 -20.23 1.22 -4.60
C LYS A 31 -19.56 2.50 -4.18
N VAL A 32 -19.27 3.37 -5.15
CA VAL A 32 -18.68 4.69 -4.89
C VAL A 32 -19.61 5.54 -4.02
N GLU A 33 -20.92 5.32 -4.13
CA GLU A 33 -21.95 6.00 -3.33
C GLU A 33 -21.78 5.74 -1.83
N ASP A 34 -21.37 4.52 -1.45
CA ASP A 34 -21.14 4.17 -0.04
C ASP A 34 -19.90 4.91 0.50
N VAL A 35 -18.85 5.00 -0.32
CA VAL A 35 -17.62 5.76 0.01
C VAL A 35 -17.92 7.25 0.13
N LEU A 36 -18.68 7.82 -0.80
CA LEU A 36 -19.09 9.24 -0.77
C LEU A 36 -20.02 9.55 0.39
N TYR A 37 -20.90 8.62 0.77
CA TYR A 37 -21.75 8.78 1.94
C TYR A 37 -20.92 8.84 3.23
N GLN A 38 -19.92 7.97 3.35
CA GLN A 38 -19.05 7.90 4.53
C GLN A 38 -18.01 9.03 4.58
N TYR A 39 -17.48 9.43 3.42
CA TYR A 39 -16.35 10.33 3.23
C TYR A 39 -16.62 11.38 2.13
N PRO A 40 -17.64 12.25 2.30
CA PRO A 40 -18.09 13.18 1.25
C PRO A 40 -17.06 14.27 0.89
N ASP A 41 -16.14 14.52 1.80
CA ASP A 41 -15.08 15.53 1.75
C ASP A 41 -13.73 14.97 1.26
N CYS A 42 -13.60 13.65 1.11
CA CYS A 42 -12.34 13.05 0.68
C CYS A 42 -12.08 13.26 -0.82
N PRO A 43 -10.83 13.56 -1.20
CA PRO A 43 -10.44 13.73 -2.59
C PRO A 43 -10.63 12.43 -3.38
N VAL A 44 -10.62 12.53 -4.70
CA VAL A 44 -10.78 11.36 -5.60
C VAL A 44 -9.60 10.41 -5.50
N MET A 45 -8.41 10.94 -5.21
CA MET A 45 -7.16 10.21 -5.08
C MET A 45 -6.51 10.62 -3.77
N MET A 46 -6.01 9.65 -3.01
CA MET A 46 -5.32 9.88 -1.75
C MET A 46 -3.94 9.22 -1.76
N GLU A 47 -2.99 9.85 -1.07
CA GLU A 47 -1.66 9.33 -0.79
C GLU A 47 -1.46 9.23 0.72
N SER A 48 -0.59 8.31 1.13
CA SER A 48 -0.04 8.26 2.48
C SER A 48 0.53 9.61 2.89
N SER A 49 0.49 9.94 4.18
CA SER A 49 1.27 11.07 4.71
C SER A 49 2.74 10.71 4.92
N LEU A 50 3.13 9.44 4.76
CA LEU A 50 4.53 9.05 4.73
C LEU A 50 5.17 9.56 3.44
N SER A 51 6.43 9.99 3.52
CA SER A 51 7.20 10.35 2.32
C SER A 51 7.40 9.09 1.47
N TYR A 52 6.58 8.95 0.41
CA TYR A 52 6.58 7.77 -0.45
C TYR A 52 7.95 7.54 -1.10
N ASP A 53 8.57 8.59 -1.62
CA ASP A 53 9.86 8.48 -2.31
C ASP A 53 10.99 8.05 -1.35
N ASP A 54 11.04 8.61 -0.13
CA ASP A 54 12.03 8.21 0.89
C ASP A 54 11.77 6.78 1.39
N LEU A 55 10.50 6.43 1.65
CA LEU A 55 10.09 5.08 2.04
C LEU A 55 10.46 4.05 0.98
N LEU A 56 10.16 4.32 -0.29
CA LEU A 56 10.45 3.43 -1.41
C LEU A 56 11.96 3.25 -1.57
N GLN A 57 12.72 4.34 -1.50
CA GLN A 57 14.19 4.30 -1.60
C GLN A 57 14.79 3.43 -0.49
N ARG A 58 14.37 3.62 0.78
CA ARG A 58 14.87 2.82 1.92
C ARG A 58 14.52 1.35 1.78
N TRP A 59 13.28 1.06 1.39
CA TRP A 59 12.80 -0.31 1.23
C TRP A 59 13.55 -1.03 0.11
N GLN A 60 13.66 -0.43 -1.08
CA GLN A 60 14.41 -1.01 -2.20
C GLN A 60 15.91 -1.12 -1.91
N SER A 61 16.49 -0.15 -1.18
CA SER A 61 17.88 -0.22 -0.74
C SER A 61 18.11 -1.41 0.19
N THR A 62 17.22 -1.63 1.15
CA THR A 62 17.27 -2.77 2.08
C THR A 62 17.23 -4.10 1.34
N VAL A 63 16.35 -4.23 0.36
CA VAL A 63 16.20 -5.45 -0.44
C VAL A 63 17.42 -5.67 -1.36
N SER A 64 17.90 -4.63 -2.03
CA SER A 64 19.05 -4.72 -2.96
C SER A 64 20.38 -5.02 -2.27
N HIS A 65 20.54 -4.60 -1.01
CA HIS A 65 21.73 -4.89 -0.20
C HIS A 65 21.59 -6.16 0.66
N ALA A 66 20.51 -6.91 0.49
CA ALA A 66 20.32 -8.16 1.23
C ALA A 66 21.47 -9.14 0.95
N ALA A 67 22.00 -9.77 2.00
CA ALA A 67 23.07 -10.74 1.86
C ALA A 67 22.58 -11.99 1.11
N GLU A 68 23.46 -12.57 0.28
CA GLU A 68 23.21 -13.85 -0.36
C GLU A 68 22.85 -14.92 0.68
N GLY A 69 21.78 -15.69 0.41
CA GLY A 69 21.24 -16.68 1.33
C GLY A 69 20.20 -16.16 2.32
N SER A 70 19.95 -14.85 2.39
CA SER A 70 18.81 -14.30 3.13
C SER A 70 17.50 -14.42 2.34
N ALA A 71 16.36 -14.41 3.03
CA ALA A 71 15.03 -14.48 2.40
C ALA A 71 14.71 -13.28 1.47
N LEU A 72 15.38 -12.15 1.66
CA LEU A 72 15.23 -10.94 0.83
C LEU A 72 16.08 -11.00 -0.46
N TYR A 73 17.09 -11.85 -0.50
CA TYR A 73 18.05 -11.86 -1.59
C TYR A 73 17.37 -12.15 -2.93
N GLY A 74 17.50 -11.20 -3.87
CA GLY A 74 16.91 -11.29 -5.20
C GLY A 74 15.40 -11.03 -5.26
N ALA A 75 14.76 -10.55 -4.18
CA ALA A 75 13.37 -10.12 -4.24
C ALA A 75 13.21 -8.87 -5.13
N ASP A 76 12.20 -8.87 -6.00
CA ASP A 76 11.90 -7.78 -6.93
C ASP A 76 10.85 -6.84 -6.31
N CYS A 77 11.28 -5.67 -5.86
CA CYS A 77 10.42 -4.65 -5.23
C CYS A 77 10.38 -3.39 -6.09
N ARG A 78 9.18 -2.95 -6.48
CA ARG A 78 8.96 -1.83 -7.42
C ARG A 78 8.02 -0.77 -6.85
N SER A 79 8.07 0.42 -7.42
CA SER A 79 7.00 1.40 -7.27
C SER A 79 5.75 0.96 -8.00
N SER A 80 4.59 1.40 -7.52
CA SER A 80 3.34 1.36 -8.27
C SER A 80 2.49 2.57 -7.89
N GLU A 81 1.85 3.19 -8.89
CA GLU A 81 1.00 4.36 -8.71
C GLU A 81 -0.49 3.99 -8.68
N ASP A 82 -0.81 2.71 -8.81
CA ASP A 82 -2.18 2.23 -8.91
C ASP A 82 -2.36 0.85 -8.26
N ALA A 83 -3.13 0.85 -7.17
CA ALA A 83 -3.47 -0.32 -6.37
C ALA A 83 -4.52 -1.23 -7.02
N GLY A 84 -4.86 -1.03 -8.29
CA GLY A 84 -5.77 -1.88 -9.05
C GLY A 84 -7.20 -1.68 -8.57
N HIS A 85 -7.96 -0.86 -9.31
CA HIS A 85 -9.33 -0.39 -9.08
C HIS A 85 -10.37 -1.48 -8.74
N TYR A 86 -10.22 -2.10 -7.58
CA TYR A 86 -11.04 -3.16 -7.03
C TYR A 86 -10.91 -3.16 -5.48
N LEU A 87 -11.03 -4.30 -4.79
CA LEU A 87 -10.98 -4.37 -3.32
C LEU A 87 -9.64 -3.89 -2.71
N CYS A 88 -8.53 -4.05 -3.43
CA CYS A 88 -7.23 -3.55 -2.98
C CYS A 88 -7.25 -2.03 -2.87
N ASP A 89 -7.61 -1.35 -3.95
CA ASP A 89 -7.74 0.11 -4.02
C ASP A 89 -8.83 0.63 -3.07
N TYR A 90 -9.99 -0.04 -3.01
CA TYR A 90 -11.06 0.27 -2.07
C TYR A 90 -10.57 0.23 -0.62
N THR A 91 -9.87 -0.84 -0.22
CA THR A 91 -9.37 -0.99 1.15
C THR A 91 -8.32 0.06 1.48
N TYR A 92 -7.43 0.35 0.53
CA TYR A 92 -6.39 1.36 0.72
C TYR A 92 -6.99 2.76 0.87
N PHE A 93 -7.92 3.13 -0.02
CA PHE A 93 -8.59 4.42 0.01
C PHE A 93 -9.37 4.62 1.33
N ASN A 94 -10.18 3.64 1.71
CA ASN A 94 -10.99 3.74 2.93
C ASN A 94 -10.11 3.84 4.20
N SER A 95 -8.94 3.19 4.20
CA SER A 95 -7.99 3.29 5.30
C SER A 95 -7.37 4.69 5.39
N LEU A 96 -6.94 5.27 4.26
CA LEU A 96 -6.41 6.63 4.19
C LEU A 96 -7.47 7.66 4.59
N ALA A 97 -8.70 7.53 4.08
CA ALA A 97 -9.83 8.41 4.39
C ALA A 97 -10.18 8.36 5.88
N TRP A 98 -10.21 7.16 6.48
CA TRP A 98 -10.48 6.99 7.90
C TRP A 98 -9.46 7.72 8.78
N PHE A 99 -8.16 7.51 8.53
CA PHE A 99 -7.09 8.22 9.25
C PHE A 99 -7.17 9.72 9.01
N GLY A 100 -7.32 10.15 7.76
CA GLY A 100 -7.37 11.56 7.40
C GLY A 100 -8.50 12.30 8.12
N ARG A 101 -9.69 11.70 8.22
CA ARG A 101 -10.79 12.30 8.99
C ARG A 101 -10.56 12.28 10.49
N ARG A 102 -10.01 11.18 11.02
CA ARG A 102 -9.66 11.07 12.45
C ARG A 102 -8.65 12.15 12.86
N HIS A 103 -7.68 12.45 12.02
CA HIS A 103 -6.64 13.45 12.25
C HIS A 103 -6.97 14.84 11.70
N LYS A 104 -8.12 14.99 11.03
CA LYS A 104 -8.59 16.23 10.38
C LYS A 104 -7.61 16.76 9.32
N GLN A 105 -6.95 15.86 8.61
CA GLN A 105 -6.00 16.17 7.55
C GLN A 105 -6.19 15.18 6.39
N LEU A 106 -6.84 15.61 5.31
CA LEU A 106 -7.17 14.77 4.15
C LEU A 106 -6.10 14.80 3.06
N GLU A 107 -5.37 15.90 2.96
CA GLU A 107 -4.29 16.16 1.99
C GLU A 107 -3.09 16.69 2.76
N ASP A 108 -1.87 16.46 2.30
CA ASP A 108 -0.63 16.88 3.00
C ASP A 108 -0.61 16.45 4.48
N GLY A 109 0.25 17.06 5.29
CA GLY A 109 0.25 16.87 6.74
C GLY A 109 1.49 16.19 7.26
N LYS A 110 1.43 15.85 8.54
CA LYS A 110 2.50 15.15 9.23
C LYS A 110 2.43 13.66 8.92
N PRO A 111 3.57 12.94 8.95
CA PRO A 111 3.60 11.50 8.71
C PRO A 111 2.62 10.68 9.55
N THR A 112 2.22 11.18 10.73
CA THR A 112 1.28 10.54 11.64
C THR A 112 -0.20 10.74 11.29
N ASP A 113 -0.54 11.59 10.31
CA ASP A 113 -1.93 11.93 10.00
C ASP A 113 -2.64 10.84 9.18
N ARG A 114 -1.91 10.19 8.25
CA ARG A 114 -2.34 9.08 7.39
C ARG A 114 -1.20 8.07 7.16
N PRO A 115 -0.67 7.40 8.22
CA PRO A 115 0.49 6.49 8.14
C PRO A 115 0.10 5.12 7.57
N VAL A 116 -0.52 5.09 6.40
CA VAL A 116 -1.05 3.87 5.75
C VAL A 116 -0.23 3.59 4.50
N MET A 117 0.09 2.32 4.25
CA MET A 117 0.65 1.86 2.99
C MET A 117 -0.07 0.57 2.57
N PHE A 118 -0.18 0.36 1.27
CA PHE A 118 -0.66 -0.90 0.71
C PHE A 118 0.47 -1.62 0.00
N LEU A 119 0.64 -2.91 0.32
CA LEU A 119 1.65 -3.77 -0.29
C LEU A 119 0.96 -4.83 -1.15
N HIS A 120 1.20 -4.76 -2.44
CA HIS A 120 0.90 -5.87 -3.33
C HIS A 120 2.02 -6.89 -3.32
N VAL A 121 1.62 -8.14 -3.13
CA VAL A 121 2.49 -9.31 -3.15
C VAL A 121 2.13 -10.22 -4.33
N PRO A 122 3.08 -11.04 -4.81
CA PRO A 122 2.82 -12.09 -5.80
C PRO A 122 1.71 -13.07 -5.35
N ALA A 123 1.11 -13.78 -6.31
CA ALA A 123 0.03 -14.72 -6.03
C ALA A 123 0.54 -16.12 -5.63
N GLU A 124 1.79 -16.43 -5.98
CA GLU A 124 2.46 -17.66 -5.59
C GLU A 124 2.58 -17.75 -4.05
N SER A 125 2.48 -18.96 -3.51
CA SER A 125 2.37 -19.20 -2.07
C SER A 125 3.10 -20.46 -1.61
N ASP A 126 4.14 -20.88 -2.33
CA ASP A 126 5.06 -21.90 -1.80
C ASP A 126 5.86 -21.35 -0.61
N GLU A 127 6.45 -22.26 0.16
CA GLU A 127 7.15 -21.92 1.42
C GLU A 127 8.25 -20.87 1.22
N LYS A 128 9.00 -20.94 0.11
CA LYS A 128 10.07 -19.98 -0.19
C LYS A 128 9.47 -18.61 -0.51
N VAL A 129 8.42 -18.55 -1.32
CA VAL A 129 7.74 -17.29 -1.64
C VAL A 129 7.11 -16.67 -0.38
N LEU A 130 6.54 -17.48 0.51
CA LEU A 130 5.98 -16.98 1.76
C LEU A 130 7.06 -16.42 2.70
N ASP A 131 8.22 -17.06 2.80
CA ASP A 131 9.34 -16.56 3.61
C ASP A 131 9.92 -15.26 3.04
N THR A 132 10.13 -15.21 1.72
CA THR A 132 10.52 -13.96 1.03
C THR A 132 9.47 -12.87 1.22
N GLY A 133 8.19 -13.17 1.03
CA GLY A 133 7.11 -12.19 1.17
C GLY A 133 7.00 -11.64 2.59
N ARG A 134 7.18 -12.50 3.61
CA ARG A 134 7.30 -12.07 5.01
C ARG A 134 8.47 -11.12 5.19
N ALA A 135 9.65 -11.48 4.70
CA ALA A 135 10.84 -10.66 4.85
C ALA A 135 10.70 -9.30 4.16
N VAL A 136 10.11 -9.29 2.96
CA VAL A 136 9.81 -8.08 2.18
C VAL A 136 8.83 -7.17 2.92
N ALA A 137 7.76 -7.73 3.48
CA ALA A 137 6.78 -6.99 4.27
C ALA A 137 7.40 -6.39 5.55
N LEU A 138 8.25 -7.14 6.24
CA LEU A 138 8.98 -6.64 7.41
C LEU A 138 9.92 -5.48 7.05
N ALA A 139 10.64 -5.58 5.93
CA ALA A 139 11.51 -4.50 5.45
C ALA A 139 10.72 -3.23 5.10
N LEU A 140 9.52 -3.37 4.53
CA LEU A 140 8.63 -2.24 4.25
C LEU A 140 8.15 -1.58 5.55
N ILE A 141 7.69 -2.37 6.52
CA ILE A 141 7.26 -1.87 7.84
C ILE A 141 8.40 -1.13 8.54
N GLN A 142 9.63 -1.67 8.51
CA GLN A 142 10.80 -0.98 9.08
C GLN A 142 11.02 0.37 8.38
N SER A 143 10.93 0.41 7.05
CA SER A 143 11.08 1.65 6.28
C SER A 143 9.99 2.67 6.64
N MET A 144 8.75 2.24 6.86
CA MET A 144 7.67 3.09 7.37
C MET A 144 8.01 3.68 8.75
N VAL A 145 8.52 2.85 9.68
CA VAL A 145 8.93 3.29 11.02
C VAL A 145 10.06 4.32 10.95
N ASP A 146 11.03 4.12 10.07
CA ASP A 146 12.17 5.02 9.94
C ASP A 146 11.77 6.37 9.34
N VAL A 147 10.82 6.39 8.39
CA VAL A 147 10.25 7.63 7.83
C VAL A 147 9.39 8.36 8.87
N LEU A 148 8.61 7.63 9.66
CA LEU A 148 7.85 8.18 10.79
C LEU A 148 8.78 8.83 11.83
N SER A 149 9.89 8.18 12.17
CA SER A 149 10.81 8.63 13.22
C SER A 149 11.75 9.76 12.76
N GLY A 150 12.13 9.77 11.47
CA GLY A 150 13.02 10.78 10.88
C GLY A 150 12.37 12.16 10.63
N SER A 151 11.07 12.29 10.91
CA SER A 151 10.31 13.54 10.72
C SER A 151 10.18 14.38 11.99
N SER A 152 11.14 14.21 12.92
CA SER A 152 11.23 14.92 14.21
C SER A 152 11.93 16.26 14.08
#